data_AF-A0A6S7KB05-F1
#
_entry.id   AF-A0A6S7KB05-F1
#
_cell.length_a   1.000
_cell.length_b   1.000
_cell.length_c   1.000
_cell.angle_alpha   90.00
_cell.angle_beta   90.00
_cell.angle_gamma   90.00
#
_symmetry.space_group_name_H-M   'P 1'
#
loop_
_entity.id
_entity.type
_entity.pdbx_description
1 polymer ?
#
loop_
_entity_poly.entity_id
_entity_poly.type
_entity_poly.pdbx_seq_one_letter_code
_entity_poly.pdbx_strand_id
1 'polypeptide(L)'
;MDSYYESTEESPTKAHLYSVDLTGKKTCISCKLKETKDGRCTNYFSSFSKKSSWYILTCSGPGVPVSWFRSTRDNTVIPLESNADLQKRLETTDLPTYKYHIVKTTDQEYDIHVRETRPPNFDKKKKYAVLFNVYGGPSSQQIMETYQTGYETYLTSNYDIIICEVDGR
;
A
#
# COMPACT_ATOMS: atom_id res chain seq x y z
N MET A 1 -26.88 -10.41 -7.81
CA MET A 1 -25.58 -11.08 -7.60
C MET A 1 -24.56 -10.02 -7.92
N ASP A 2 -23.76 -9.65 -6.93
CA ASP A 2 -22.83 -8.54 -7.10
C ASP A 2 -21.47 -9.10 -7.56
N SER A 3 -20.83 -8.37 -8.47
CA SER A 3 -19.47 -8.65 -8.91
C SER A 3 -18.49 -7.88 -8.04
N TYR A 4 -17.40 -8.50 -7.63
CA TYR A 4 -16.36 -7.91 -6.78
C TYR A 4 -15.04 -7.85 -7.55
N TYR A 5 -14.27 -6.79 -7.34
CA TYR A 5 -12.96 -6.61 -7.98
C TYR A 5 -12.08 -5.65 -7.18
N GLU A 6 -10.76 -5.83 -7.26
CA GLU A 6 -9.79 -4.83 -6.84
C GLU A 6 -9.55 -3.79 -7.96
N SER A 7 -9.36 -2.53 -7.56
CA SER A 7 -9.08 -1.45 -8.52
C SER A 7 -8.16 -0.38 -7.93
N THR A 8 -7.40 0.24 -8.82
CA THR A 8 -6.51 1.39 -8.57
C THR A 8 -7.19 2.73 -8.84
N GLU A 9 -8.53 2.78 -8.84
CA GLU A 9 -9.31 3.98 -9.17
C GLU A 9 -8.98 5.19 -8.28
N GLU A 10 -8.65 4.98 -7.00
CA GLU A 10 -8.25 6.07 -6.10
C GLU A 10 -6.85 6.63 -6.42
N SER A 11 -5.93 5.77 -6.85
CA SER A 11 -4.55 6.10 -7.19
C SER A 11 -3.87 4.87 -7.81
N PRO A 12 -2.97 5.02 -8.79
CA PRO A 12 -2.20 3.90 -9.32
C PRO A 12 -1.40 3.16 -8.24
N THR A 13 -1.02 3.82 -7.14
CA THR A 13 -0.24 3.23 -6.03
C THR A 13 -1.10 2.55 -4.95
N LYS A 14 -2.42 2.54 -5.11
CA LYS A 14 -3.40 2.05 -4.11
C LYS A 14 -4.30 1.01 -4.75
N ALA A 15 -4.76 0.05 -3.96
CA ALA A 15 -5.68 -0.99 -4.43
C ALA A 15 -6.83 -1.14 -3.44
N HIS A 16 -8.05 -0.95 -3.91
CA HIS A 16 -9.25 -1.00 -3.09
C HIS A 16 -10.21 -2.07 -3.61
N LEU A 17 -10.92 -2.73 -2.69
CA LEU A 17 -12.01 -3.65 -3.01
C LEU A 17 -13.31 -2.87 -3.33
N TYR A 18 -13.88 -3.15 -4.50
CA TYR A 18 -15.15 -2.62 -4.98
C TYR A 18 -16.18 -3.74 -5.20
N SER A 19 -17.45 -3.35 -5.21
CA SER A 19 -18.53 -4.15 -5.78
C SER A 19 -19.31 -3.36 -6.83
N VAL A 20 -19.89 -4.08 -7.79
CA VAL A 20 -20.84 -3.56 -8.76
C VAL A 20 -22.07 -4.46 -8.75
N ASP A 21 -23.24 -3.86 -8.57
CA ASP A 21 -24.51 -4.58 -8.65
C ASP A 21 -24.98 -4.77 -10.11
N LEU A 22 -26.06 -5.52 -10.29
CA LEU A 22 -26.63 -5.80 -11.62
C LEU A 22 -27.19 -4.56 -12.34
N THR A 23 -27.41 -3.46 -11.62
CA THR A 23 -27.82 -2.18 -12.20
C THR A 23 -26.62 -1.33 -12.65
N GLY A 24 -25.39 -1.81 -12.40
CA GLY A 24 -24.15 -1.09 -12.68
C GLY A 24 -23.73 -0.13 -11.58
N LYS A 25 -24.41 -0.11 -10.43
CA LYS A 25 -24.04 0.77 -9.32
C LYS A 25 -22.77 0.26 -8.66
N LYS A 26 -21.71 1.05 -8.78
CA LYS A 26 -20.41 0.81 -8.16
C LYS A 26 -20.36 1.30 -6.72
N THR A 27 -19.77 0.51 -5.83
CA THR A 27 -19.53 0.85 -4.43
C THR A 27 -18.11 0.47 -4.02
N CYS A 28 -17.32 1.43 -3.53
CA CYS A 28 -16.07 1.09 -2.84
C CYS A 28 -16.36 0.54 -1.45
N ILE A 29 -16.01 -0.72 -1.21
CA ILE A 29 -16.22 -1.39 0.08
C ILE A 29 -15.11 -0.95 1.04
N SER A 30 -13.86 -1.10 0.63
CA SER A 30 -12.70 -0.86 1.49
C SER A 30 -12.47 0.62 1.82
N CYS A 31 -12.90 1.55 0.96
CA CYS A 31 -12.76 3.00 1.20
C CYS A 31 -13.49 3.48 2.46
N LYS A 32 -14.53 2.77 2.90
CA LYS A 32 -15.35 3.15 4.07
C LYS A 32 -14.80 2.62 5.39
N LEU A 33 -13.79 1.74 5.35
CA LEU A 33 -13.20 1.10 6.52
C LEU A 33 -12.42 2.09 7.36
N LYS A 34 -12.38 1.83 8.68
CA LYS A 34 -11.65 2.67 9.63
C LYS A 34 -10.17 2.73 9.30
N GLU A 35 -9.59 1.59 8.96
CA GLU A 35 -8.18 1.43 8.60
C GLU A 35 -7.80 2.29 7.38
N THR A 36 -8.72 2.46 6.43
CA THR A 36 -8.53 3.37 5.28
C THR A 36 -8.61 4.83 5.69
N LYS A 37 -9.60 5.20 6.51
CA LYS A 37 -9.78 6.59 6.97
C LYS A 37 -8.63 7.07 7.86
N ASP A 38 -8.09 6.16 8.67
CA ASP A 38 -6.94 6.43 9.53
C ASP A 38 -5.61 6.41 8.75
N GLY A 39 -5.64 6.15 7.43
CA GLY A 39 -4.45 6.07 6.57
C GLY A 39 -3.58 4.85 6.80
N ARG A 40 -3.98 3.92 7.68
CA ARG A 40 -3.24 2.67 7.96
C ARG A 40 -3.30 1.73 6.75
N CYS A 41 -4.36 1.79 5.95
CA CYS A 41 -4.56 0.88 4.84
C CYS A 41 -5.03 1.53 3.54
N THR A 42 -4.24 1.40 2.48
CA THR A 42 -4.58 1.85 1.12
C THR A 42 -4.40 0.74 0.07
N ASN A 43 -3.87 -0.41 0.47
CA ASN A 43 -3.74 -1.59 -0.40
C ASN A 43 -4.44 -2.80 0.22
N TYR A 44 -5.47 -3.28 -0.48
CA TYR A 44 -6.31 -4.39 -0.09
C TYR A 44 -6.27 -5.51 -1.12
N PHE A 45 -6.28 -6.75 -0.62
CA PHE A 45 -6.48 -7.96 -1.41
C PHE A 45 -7.63 -8.76 -0.83
N SER A 46 -8.41 -9.41 -1.69
CA SER A 46 -9.56 -10.20 -1.26
C SER A 46 -9.56 -11.61 -1.83
N SER A 47 -10.11 -12.54 -1.04
CA SER A 47 -10.32 -13.92 -1.50
C SER A 47 -11.69 -14.40 -1.05
N PHE A 48 -12.56 -14.71 -2.00
CA PHE A 48 -13.95 -15.06 -1.74
C PHE A 48 -14.14 -16.58 -1.62
N SER A 49 -15.02 -16.97 -0.70
CA SER A 49 -15.55 -18.33 -0.63
C SER A 49 -16.29 -18.71 -1.91
N LYS A 50 -16.46 -20.02 -2.19
CA LYS A 50 -17.08 -20.53 -3.43
C LYS A 50 -18.46 -19.94 -3.78
N LYS A 51 -19.21 -19.49 -2.78
CA LYS A 51 -20.56 -18.89 -2.95
C LYS A 51 -20.57 -17.39 -2.63
N SER A 52 -19.40 -16.78 -2.47
CA SER A 52 -19.20 -15.37 -2.10
C SER A 52 -20.01 -14.93 -0.89
N SER A 53 -20.35 -15.85 0.04
CA SER A 53 -21.04 -15.52 1.31
C SER A 53 -20.07 -14.94 2.35
N TRP A 54 -18.79 -15.26 2.17
CA TRP A 54 -17.68 -14.82 3.00
C TRP A 54 -16.48 -14.51 2.12
N TYR A 55 -15.60 -13.65 2.61
CA TYR A 55 -14.30 -13.35 2.01
C TYR A 55 -13.26 -13.05 3.07
N ILE A 56 -12.01 -13.37 2.76
CA ILE A 56 -10.86 -12.85 3.48
C ILE A 56 -10.54 -11.49 2.87
N LEU A 57 -10.40 -10.48 3.71
CA LEU A 57 -9.88 -9.17 3.33
C LEU A 57 -8.54 -8.99 4.01
N THR A 58 -7.49 -8.77 3.24
CA THR A 58 -6.14 -8.50 3.73
C THR A 58 -5.79 -7.05 3.42
N CYS A 59 -5.47 -6.29 4.45
CA CYS A 59 -4.76 -5.03 4.31
C CYS A 59 -3.26 -5.32 4.21
N SER A 60 -2.63 -4.91 3.12
CA SER A 60 -1.20 -5.11 2.87
C SER A 60 -0.35 -3.87 3.10
N GLY A 61 -0.95 -2.74 3.47
CA GLY A 61 -0.21 -1.52 3.80
C GLY A 61 -0.97 -0.23 3.55
N PRO A 62 -0.37 0.92 3.90
CA PRO A 62 1.05 1.09 4.23
C PRO A 62 1.45 0.70 5.66
N GLY A 63 0.49 0.60 6.59
CA GLY A 63 0.74 0.12 7.95
C GLY A 63 0.98 -1.39 8.02
N VAL A 64 1.32 -1.90 9.21
CA VAL A 64 1.55 -3.34 9.42
C VAL A 64 0.35 -4.16 8.89
N PRO A 65 0.58 -5.20 8.06
CA PRO A 65 -0.49 -5.95 7.43
C PRO A 65 -1.42 -6.60 8.45
N VAL A 66 -2.71 -6.65 8.13
CA VAL A 66 -3.75 -7.25 8.97
C VAL A 66 -4.79 -7.91 8.07
N SER A 67 -5.44 -8.96 8.55
CA SER A 67 -6.47 -9.66 7.78
C SER A 67 -7.69 -10.03 8.61
N TRP A 68 -8.83 -10.10 7.93
CA TRP A 68 -10.12 -10.42 8.53
C TRP A 68 -10.92 -11.37 7.66
N PHE A 69 -11.73 -12.21 8.30
CA PHE A 69 -12.83 -12.91 7.67
C PHE A 69 -14.09 -12.03 7.74
N ARG A 70 -14.74 -11.77 6.60
CA ARG A 70 -15.88 -10.86 6.49
C ARG A 70 -17.06 -11.52 5.79
N SER A 71 -18.25 -11.27 6.29
CA SER A 71 -19.51 -11.69 5.67
C SER A 71 -19.88 -10.72 4.54
N THR A 72 -20.50 -11.24 3.47
CA THR A 72 -21.12 -10.39 2.42
C THR A 72 -22.60 -10.16 2.65
N ARG A 73 -23.22 -10.89 3.58
CA ARG A 73 -24.66 -10.83 3.86
C ARG A 73 -25.02 -9.86 4.96
N ASP A 74 -24.08 -9.66 5.88
CA ASP A 74 -24.20 -8.79 7.04
C ASP A 74 -22.85 -8.12 7.34
N ASN A 75 -22.77 -7.39 8.44
CA ASN A 75 -21.57 -6.66 8.85
C ASN A 75 -20.64 -7.48 9.75
N THR A 76 -20.73 -8.82 9.75
CA THR A 76 -19.87 -9.66 10.60
C THR A 76 -18.41 -9.58 10.14
N VAL A 77 -17.52 -9.32 11.10
CA VAL A 77 -16.06 -9.26 10.91
C VAL A 77 -15.39 -10.07 11.99
N ILE A 78 -14.51 -10.99 11.61
CA ILE A 78 -13.71 -11.82 12.51
C ILE A 78 -12.24 -11.57 12.19
N PRO A 79 -11.42 -11.13 13.17
CA PRO A 79 -9.97 -11.00 12.98
C PRO A 79 -9.34 -12.36 12.63
N LEU A 80 -8.48 -12.39 11.61
CA LEU A 80 -7.73 -13.58 11.22
C LEU A 80 -6.26 -13.47 11.63
N GLU A 81 -5.60 -12.36 11.26
CA GLU A 81 -4.23 -12.06 11.65
C GLU A 81 -4.10 -10.55 11.92
N SER A 82 -3.50 -10.20 13.06
CA SER A 82 -3.30 -8.81 13.49
C SER A 82 -1.83 -8.37 13.44
N ASN A 83 -0.89 -9.32 13.33
CA ASN A 83 0.54 -9.09 13.42
C ASN A 83 0.93 -8.31 14.70
N ALA A 84 0.25 -8.57 15.82
CA ALA A 84 0.45 -7.83 17.08
C ALA A 84 1.90 -7.87 17.58
N ASP A 85 2.57 -9.02 17.47
CA ASP A 85 3.98 -9.16 17.87
C ASP A 85 4.91 -8.31 17.00
N LEU A 86 4.64 -8.22 15.70
CA LEU A 86 5.39 -7.35 14.78
C LEU A 86 5.14 -5.89 15.14
N GLN A 87 3.89 -5.48 15.35
CA GLN A 87 3.55 -4.12 15.77
C GLN A 87 4.32 -3.71 17.02
N LYS A 88 4.31 -4.56 18.05
CA LYS A 88 5.03 -4.32 19.31
C LYS A 88 6.54 -4.17 19.13
N ARG A 89 7.16 -4.95 18.23
CA ARG A 89 8.60 -4.84 17.94
C ARG A 89 8.94 -3.53 17.22
N LEU A 90 8.06 -3.07 16.35
CA LEU A 90 8.28 -1.84 15.58
C LEU A 90 8.12 -0.57 16.43
N GLU A 91 7.40 -0.62 17.56
CA GLU A 91 7.27 0.51 18.49
C GLU A 91 8.62 1.06 18.99
N THR A 92 9.64 0.20 19.07
CA THR A 92 11.00 0.57 19.50
C THR A 92 12.01 0.55 18.36
N THR A 93 11.55 0.50 17.11
CA THR A 93 12.42 0.42 15.93
C THR A 93 12.33 1.72 15.13
N ASP A 94 13.48 2.34 14.87
CA ASP A 94 13.57 3.54 14.04
C ASP A 94 13.38 3.17 12.56
N LEU A 95 12.14 3.21 12.11
CA LEU A 95 11.76 2.92 10.72
C LEU A 95 11.89 4.16 9.83
N PRO A 96 12.23 3.97 8.55
CA PRO A 96 12.30 5.07 7.60
C PRO A 96 10.90 5.61 7.29
N THR A 97 10.86 6.80 6.70
CA THR A 97 9.62 7.42 6.23
C THR A 97 9.56 7.42 4.72
N TYR A 98 8.40 7.04 4.17
CA TYR A 98 8.16 7.07 2.73
C TYR A 98 7.59 8.42 2.30
N LYS A 99 8.10 8.97 1.21
CA LYS A 99 7.58 10.16 0.53
C LYS A 99 7.30 9.83 -0.92
N TYR A 100 6.08 10.15 -1.34
CA TYR A 100 5.61 9.90 -2.70
C TYR A 100 5.58 11.22 -3.46
N HIS A 101 6.11 11.19 -4.67
CA HIS A 101 6.20 12.32 -5.57
C HIS A 101 5.67 11.93 -6.94
N ILE A 102 5.17 12.94 -7.66
CA ILE A 102 4.83 12.82 -9.07
C ILE A 102 5.71 13.81 -9.81
N VAL A 103 6.45 13.31 -10.81
CA VAL A 103 7.30 14.11 -11.69
C VAL A 103 6.79 13.94 -13.11
N LYS A 104 6.62 15.04 -13.85
CA LYS A 104 6.22 14.95 -15.26
C LYS A 104 7.42 14.66 -16.15
N THR A 105 7.22 13.90 -17.21
CA THR A 105 8.20 13.78 -18.31
C THR A 105 8.48 15.13 -18.96
N THR A 106 9.61 15.25 -19.67
CA THR A 106 10.02 16.50 -20.34
C THR A 106 9.00 16.99 -21.36
N ASP A 107 8.33 16.07 -22.05
CA ASP A 107 7.23 16.32 -22.99
C ASP A 107 5.88 16.54 -22.30
N GLN A 108 5.82 16.41 -20.97
CA GLN A 108 4.63 16.51 -20.11
C GLN A 108 3.51 15.50 -20.41
N GLU A 109 3.79 14.46 -21.20
CA GLU A 109 2.80 13.48 -21.62
C GLU A 109 2.49 12.46 -20.52
N TYR A 110 3.47 12.14 -19.67
CA TYR A 110 3.34 11.10 -18.64
C TYR A 110 3.74 11.58 -17.25
N ASP A 111 3.04 11.04 -16.26
CA ASP A 111 3.36 11.18 -14.85
C ASP A 111 4.27 10.01 -14.43
N ILE A 112 5.43 10.34 -13.87
CA ILE A 112 6.38 9.41 -13.27
C ILE A 112 6.13 9.39 -11.77
N HIS A 113 5.84 8.22 -11.23
CA HIS A 113 5.70 8.03 -9.80
C HIS A 113 7.08 7.80 -9.19
N VAL A 114 7.36 8.49 -8.08
CA VAL A 114 8.63 8.39 -7.37
C VAL A 114 8.36 8.14 -5.89
N ARG A 115 9.06 7.17 -5.30
CA ARG A 115 9.06 6.90 -3.87
C ARG A 115 10.46 7.14 -3.31
N GLU A 116 10.55 8.07 -2.37
CA GLU A 116 11.74 8.30 -1.56
C GLU A 116 11.57 7.66 -0.19
N THR A 117 12.49 6.78 0.18
CA THR A 117 12.59 6.22 1.53
C THR A 117 13.65 7.01 2.29
N ARG A 118 13.22 7.76 3.30
CA ARG A 118 14.06 8.71 4.04
C ARG A 118 14.40 8.20 5.45
N PRO A 119 15.60 8.51 5.98
CA PRO A 119 15.99 8.10 7.34
C PRO A 119 15.00 8.58 8.42
N PRO A 120 14.88 7.84 9.54
CA PRO A 120 14.00 8.17 10.66
C PRO A 120 14.17 9.61 11.19
N ASN A 121 15.42 10.10 11.18
CA ASN A 121 15.80 11.44 11.65
C ASN A 121 16.24 12.35 10.49
N PHE A 122 15.50 12.33 9.38
CA PHE A 122 15.83 13.11 8.19
C PHE A 122 15.91 14.62 8.46
N ASP A 123 17.07 15.22 8.16
CA ASP A 123 17.37 16.65 8.24
C ASP A 123 17.58 17.23 6.83
N LYS A 124 16.69 18.14 6.42
CA LYS A 124 16.76 18.82 5.12
C LYS A 124 18.07 19.58 4.86
N LYS A 125 18.85 19.91 5.89
CA LYS A 125 20.13 20.63 5.78
C LYS A 125 21.33 19.70 5.58
N LYS A 126 21.18 18.40 5.84
CA LYS A 126 22.23 17.39 5.67
C LYS A 126 22.24 16.89 4.22
N LYS A 127 23.44 16.60 3.70
CA LYS A 127 23.60 15.87 2.43
C LYS A 127 23.60 14.37 2.71
N TYR A 128 22.79 13.64 1.96
CA TYR A 128 22.65 12.19 2.07
C TYR A 128 23.18 11.52 0.80
N ALA A 129 23.72 10.32 0.93
CA ALA A 129 23.92 9.46 -0.23
C ALA A 129 22.54 9.03 -0.76
N VAL A 130 22.43 8.92 -2.09
CA VAL A 130 21.19 8.49 -2.76
C VAL A 130 21.49 7.22 -3.53
N LEU A 131 20.68 6.19 -3.31
CA LEU A 131 20.71 4.94 -4.08
C LEU A 131 19.41 4.82 -4.85
N PHE A 132 19.51 4.70 -6.18
CA PHE A 132 18.37 4.41 -7.03
C PHE A 132 18.15 2.89 -7.09
N ASN A 133 16.97 2.44 -6.68
CA ASN A 133 16.56 1.04 -6.74
C ASN A 133 15.56 0.87 -7.90
N VAL A 134 16.02 0.32 -9.01
CA VAL A 134 15.27 0.26 -10.28
C VAL A 134 15.00 -1.19 -10.64
N TYR A 135 13.72 -1.54 -10.79
CA TYR A 135 13.32 -2.79 -11.41
C TYR A 135 13.16 -2.66 -12.93
N GLY A 136 12.27 -1.78 -13.41
CA GLY A 136 12.11 -1.45 -14.83
C GLY A 136 11.54 -2.58 -15.72
N GLY A 137 10.90 -3.59 -15.14
CA GLY A 137 10.26 -4.66 -15.91
C GLY A 137 9.05 -4.17 -16.72
N PRO A 138 8.85 -4.62 -17.97
CA PRO A 138 7.65 -4.26 -18.74
C PRO A 138 6.37 -4.68 -18.02
N SER A 139 5.36 -3.81 -18.00
CA SER A 139 4.06 -4.04 -17.32
C SER A 139 4.17 -4.33 -15.81
N SER A 140 5.29 -3.97 -15.18
CA SER A 140 5.47 -4.07 -13.74
C SER A 140 5.25 -2.74 -13.05
N GLN A 141 5.03 -2.79 -11.74
CA GLN A 141 4.87 -1.62 -10.89
C GLN A 141 5.62 -1.87 -9.59
N GLN A 142 6.59 -1.03 -9.28
CA GLN A 142 7.41 -1.16 -8.06
C GLN A 142 6.81 -0.34 -6.91
N ILE A 143 6.20 0.80 -7.22
CA ILE A 143 5.69 1.76 -6.24
C ILE A 143 4.23 1.46 -5.95
N MET A 144 4.02 0.73 -4.86
CA MET A 144 2.73 0.57 -4.21
C MET A 144 2.81 1.05 -2.76
N GLU A 145 1.70 1.54 -2.21
CA GLU A 145 1.57 1.87 -0.79
C GLU A 145 1.35 0.62 0.08
N THR A 146 2.24 -0.36 -0.07
CA THR A 146 2.27 -1.59 0.72
C THR A 146 3.29 -1.48 1.83
N TYR A 147 3.09 -2.25 2.90
CA TYR A 147 4.07 -2.42 3.96
C TYR A 147 5.25 -3.21 3.40
N GLN A 148 6.44 -2.63 3.49
CA GLN A 148 7.67 -3.24 3.01
C GLN A 148 8.78 -3.00 4.03
N THR A 149 9.45 -4.08 4.42
CA THR A 149 10.68 -4.05 5.20
C THR A 149 11.66 -5.00 4.57
N GLY A 150 12.86 -4.53 4.31
CA GLY A 150 13.87 -5.25 3.56
C GLY A 150 15.24 -4.58 3.65
N TYR A 151 16.06 -4.87 2.65
CA TYR A 151 17.43 -4.35 2.57
C TYR A 151 17.46 -2.82 2.48
N GLU A 152 16.54 -2.23 1.71
CA GLU A 152 16.37 -0.80 1.53
C GLU A 152 16.08 -0.10 2.87
N THR A 153 15.14 -0.64 3.65
CA THR A 153 14.83 -0.08 4.97
C THR A 153 16.00 -0.19 5.94
N TYR A 154 16.78 -1.26 5.87
CA TYR A 154 17.99 -1.43 6.68
C TYR A 154 19.05 -0.38 6.34
N LEU A 155 19.32 -0.15 5.06
CA LEU A 155 20.27 0.87 4.60
C LEU A 155 19.83 2.28 5.03
N THR A 156 18.55 2.60 4.84
CA THR A 156 18.03 3.93 5.16
C THR A 156 18.03 4.20 6.66
N SER A 157 17.65 3.22 7.49
CA SER A 157 17.63 3.41 8.94
C SER A 157 19.02 3.44 9.58
N ASN A 158 19.99 2.65 9.09
CA ASN A 158 21.28 2.49 9.77
C ASN A 158 22.42 3.33 9.18
N TYR A 159 22.33 3.74 7.91
CA TYR A 159 23.45 4.37 7.19
C TYR A 159 23.10 5.73 6.58
N ASP A 160 21.91 6.27 6.86
CA ASP A 160 21.47 7.55 6.30
C ASP A 160 21.55 7.57 4.76
N ILE A 161 21.14 6.47 4.11
CA ILE A 161 21.06 6.40 2.65
C ILE A 161 19.60 6.62 2.25
N ILE A 162 19.35 7.61 1.40
CA ILE A 162 18.03 7.80 0.78
C ILE A 162 17.90 6.81 -0.37
N ILE A 163 16.83 6.03 -0.35
CA ILE A 163 16.49 5.13 -1.46
C ILE A 163 15.45 5.82 -2.32
N CYS A 164 15.71 5.88 -3.62
CA CYS A 164 14.77 6.41 -4.61
C CYS A 164 14.33 5.31 -5.56
N GLU A 165 13.02 5.16 -5.72
CA GLU A 165 12.40 4.22 -6.67
C GLU A 165 11.54 5.03 -7.64
N VAL A 166 11.53 4.61 -8.89
CA VAL A 166 10.91 5.36 -9.99
C VAL A 166 10.14 4.38 -10.89
N ASP A 167 8.83 4.55 -10.97
CA ASP A 167 8.00 3.89 -11.98
C ASP A 167 7.81 4.86 -13.15
N GLY A 168 8.61 4.61 -14.19
CA GLY A 168 8.57 5.32 -15.47
C GLY A 168 7.97 4.47 -16.58
N ARG A 169 8.19 4.91 -17.83
CA ARG A 169 7.72 4.23 -19.04
C ARG A 169 8.85 3.49 -19.77
#